data_AF-S0FY38-F1
#
_entry.id   AF-S0FY38-F1
#
_cell.length_a   1.000
_cell.length_b   1.000
_cell.length_c   1.000
_cell.angle_alpha   90.00
_cell.angle_beta   90.00
_cell.angle_gamma   90.00
#
_symmetry.space_group_name_H-M   'P 1'
#
loop_
_entity.id
_entity.type
_entity.pdbx_description
1 polymer ?
#
loop_
_entity_poly.entity_id
_entity_poly.type
_entity_poly.pdbx_seq_one_letter_code
_entity_poly.pdbx_strand_id
1 'polypeptide(L)'
;MNNDMDSICIDIIEQLLILLKNDPEHALITYGSLSEKINRKIGPRNLDYPLGIVSDVCKELGMPLLSTIVVNKKSYMPGEGYFTYYYPDVKETEYDNIFKRNLKEVREYQHWDEFAEAMGIKI
;
A
#
# COMPACT_ATOMS: atom_id res chain seq x y z
N MET A 1 -4.45 20.79 9.70
CA MET A 1 -4.92 19.55 9.07
C MET A 1 -5.75 18.80 10.09
N ASN A 2 -7.07 18.85 9.95
CA ASN A 2 -7.96 17.92 10.64
C ASN A 2 -8.02 16.67 9.76
N ASN A 3 -7.15 15.69 10.03
CA ASN A 3 -7.18 14.42 9.31
C ASN A 3 -7.56 13.34 10.30
N ASP A 4 -8.85 13.21 10.59
CA ASP A 4 -9.40 11.95 11.12
C ASP A 4 -9.35 10.94 9.97
N MET A 5 -8.15 10.46 9.63
CA MET A 5 -7.98 9.37 8.69
C MET A 5 -8.72 8.16 9.25
N ASP A 6 -9.54 7.52 8.42
CA ASP A 6 -10.35 6.38 8.83
C ASP A 6 -9.48 5.34 9.55
N SER A 7 -9.95 4.85 10.69
CA SER A 7 -9.29 3.79 11.47
C SER A 7 -8.86 2.59 10.60
N ILE A 8 -9.61 2.25 9.56
CA ILE A 8 -9.26 1.19 8.61
C ILE A 8 -7.98 1.53 7.84
N CYS A 9 -7.82 2.79 7.42
CA CYS A 9 -6.61 3.26 6.73
C CYS A 9 -5.39 3.20 7.66
N ILE A 10 -5.56 3.59 8.93
CA ILE A 10 -4.51 3.49 9.95
C ILE A 10 -4.09 2.03 10.16
N ASP A 11 -5.07 1.12 10.33
CA ASP A 11 -4.78 -0.31 10.47
C ASP A 11 -4.04 -0.87 9.23
N ILE A 12 -4.45 -0.44 8.03
CA ILE A 12 -3.78 -0.86 6.79
C ILE A 12 -2.33 -0.38 6.80
N ILE A 13 -2.08 0.90 7.06
CA ILE A 13 -0.72 1.45 7.12
C ILE A 13 0.12 0.67 8.11
N GLU A 14 -0.38 0.48 9.34
CA GLU A 14 0.33 -0.27 10.37
C GLU A 14 0.74 -1.66 9.88
N GLN A 15 -0.21 -2.44 9.31
CA GLN A 15 0.09 -3.79 8.85
C GLN A 15 1.08 -3.83 7.67
N LEU A 16 1.03 -2.85 6.78
CA LEU A 16 1.96 -2.75 5.65
C LEU A 16 3.36 -2.35 6.11
N LEU A 17 3.47 -1.43 7.07
CA LEU A 17 4.75 -1.01 7.63
C LEU A 17 5.40 -2.11 8.48
N ILE A 18 4.61 -2.83 9.30
CA ILE A 18 5.09 -4.01 10.04
C ILE A 18 5.63 -5.07 9.06
N LEU A 19 4.94 -5.29 7.95
CA LEU A 19 5.39 -6.23 6.92
C LEU A 19 6.73 -5.80 6.32
N LEU A 20 6.87 -4.54 5.95
CA LEU A 20 8.11 -3.98 5.41
C LEU A 20 9.25 -4.07 6.41
N LYS A 21 9.02 -3.73 7.68
CA LYS A 21 10.06 -3.75 8.71
C LYS A 21 10.60 -5.14 9.01
N ASN A 22 9.73 -6.16 8.93
CA ASN A 22 10.11 -7.54 9.23
C ASN A 22 10.89 -8.21 8.10
N ASP A 23 10.49 -8.00 6.84
CA ASP A 23 11.16 -8.59 5.68
C ASP A 23 10.95 -7.70 4.43
N PRO A 24 11.75 -6.62 4.26
CA PRO A 24 11.58 -5.69 3.15
C PRO A 24 11.62 -6.38 1.78
N GLU A 25 12.49 -7.38 1.61
CA GLU A 25 12.74 -8.06 0.34
C GLU A 25 11.59 -8.99 -0.09
N HIS A 26 10.76 -9.42 0.85
CA HIS A 26 9.60 -10.27 0.58
C HIS A 26 8.29 -9.66 1.07
N ALA A 27 8.28 -8.37 1.39
CA ALA A 27 7.10 -7.63 1.81
C ALA A 27 6.09 -7.52 0.66
N LEU A 28 5.29 -8.56 0.48
CA LEU A 28 4.12 -8.61 -0.38
C LEU A 28 2.98 -9.26 0.39
N ILE A 29 1.78 -8.72 0.25
CA ILE A 29 0.59 -9.23 0.93
C ILE A 29 -0.59 -9.27 -0.03
N THR A 30 -1.39 -10.33 0.04
CA THR A 30 -2.61 -10.38 -0.76
C THR A 30 -3.72 -9.56 -0.13
N TYR A 31 -4.64 -9.02 -0.94
CA TYR A 31 -5.87 -8.37 -0.44
C TYR A 31 -6.62 -9.22 0.59
N GLY A 32 -6.67 -10.54 0.37
CA GLY A 32 -7.28 -11.49 1.32
C GLY A 32 -6.57 -11.51 2.66
N SER A 33 -5.24 -11.66 2.64
CA SER A 33 -4.41 -11.68 3.84
C SER A 33 -4.39 -10.34 4.58
N LEU A 34 -4.40 -9.22 3.85
CA LEU A 34 -4.47 -7.88 4.45
C LEU A 34 -5.80 -7.71 5.19
N SER A 35 -6.92 -8.06 4.57
CA SER A 35 -8.25 -8.06 5.21
C SER A 35 -8.24 -8.90 6.49
N GLU A 36 -7.61 -10.07 6.48
CA GLU A 36 -7.48 -10.91 7.68
C GLU A 36 -6.64 -10.27 8.79
N LYS A 37 -5.51 -9.63 8.44
CA LYS A 37 -4.65 -8.94 9.41
C LYS A 37 -5.33 -7.77 10.10
N ILE A 38 -6.23 -7.07 9.40
CA ILE A 38 -7.06 -6.01 9.98
C ILE A 38 -8.38 -6.56 10.56
N ASN A 39 -8.38 -7.81 11.04
CA ASN A 39 -9.51 -8.47 11.68
C ASN A 39 -10.80 -8.52 10.85
N ARG A 40 -10.66 -8.56 9.51
CA ARG A 40 -11.77 -8.55 8.54
C ARG A 40 -12.75 -7.39 8.72
N LYS A 41 -12.27 -6.25 9.26
CA LYS A 41 -13.05 -4.99 9.36
C LYS A 41 -13.64 -4.56 8.02
N ILE A 42 -12.93 -4.87 6.92
CA ILE A 42 -13.38 -4.66 5.54
C ILE A 42 -13.07 -5.89 4.69
N GLY A 43 -13.98 -6.23 3.78
CA GLY A 43 -13.80 -7.36 2.87
C GLY A 43 -12.71 -7.10 1.82
N PRO A 44 -12.01 -8.14 1.30
CA PRO A 44 -10.90 -7.96 0.38
C PRO A 44 -11.21 -7.17 -0.90
N ARG A 45 -12.46 -7.27 -1.40
CA ARG A 45 -12.92 -6.56 -2.61
C ARG A 45 -13.23 -5.08 -2.37
N ASN A 46 -13.33 -4.68 -1.11
CA ASN A 46 -13.66 -3.31 -0.73
C ASN A 46 -12.41 -2.56 -0.24
N LEU A 47 -11.24 -3.21 -0.24
CA LEU A 47 -9.97 -2.60 0.15
C LEU A 47 -9.49 -1.53 -0.84
N ASP A 48 -9.99 -1.51 -2.07
CA ASP A 48 -9.55 -0.59 -3.11
C ASP A 48 -9.68 0.88 -2.69
N TYR A 49 -10.80 1.25 -2.06
CA TYR A 49 -11.03 2.62 -1.60
C TYR A 49 -10.07 3.07 -0.48
N PRO A 50 -9.96 2.36 0.67
CA PRO A 50 -9.01 2.77 1.70
C PRO A 50 -7.55 2.64 1.26
N LEU A 51 -7.20 1.70 0.38
CA LEU A 51 -5.85 1.65 -0.22
C LEU A 51 -5.57 2.85 -1.11
N GLY A 52 -6.57 3.35 -1.84
CA GLY A 52 -6.50 4.61 -2.57
C GLY A 52 -6.20 5.79 -1.64
N ILE A 53 -6.92 5.91 -0.51
CA ILE A 53 -6.65 6.96 0.51
C ILE A 53 -5.21 6.87 1.02
N VAL A 54 -4.76 5.68 1.42
CA VAL A 54 -3.37 5.48 1.92
C VAL A 54 -2.35 5.92 0.87
N SER A 55 -2.59 5.55 -0.38
CA SER A 55 -1.69 5.87 -1.50
C SER A 55 -1.70 7.35 -1.85
N ASP A 56 -2.85 8.01 -1.76
CA ASP A 56 -2.99 9.45 -1.98
C ASP A 56 -2.24 10.23 -0.89
N VAL A 57 -2.32 9.81 0.37
CA VAL A 57 -1.52 10.38 1.45
C VAL A 57 -0.02 10.21 1.18
N CYS A 58 0.43 9.02 0.79
CA CYS A 58 1.84 8.82 0.41
C CYS A 58 2.25 9.78 -0.73
N LYS A 59 1.42 9.91 -1.76
CA LYS A 59 1.68 10.78 -2.91
C LYS A 59 1.73 12.26 -2.53
N GLU A 60 0.82 12.73 -1.69
CA GLU A 60 0.79 14.10 -1.19
C GLU A 60 2.04 14.45 -0.38
N LEU A 61 2.60 13.47 0.32
CA LEU A 61 3.85 13.60 1.08
C LEU A 61 5.11 13.37 0.23
N GLY A 62 4.98 13.12 -1.08
CA GLY A 62 6.11 12.84 -1.97
C GLY A 62 6.78 11.48 -1.71
N MET A 63 6.06 10.55 -1.09
CA MET A 63 6.54 9.22 -0.72
C MET A 63 6.16 8.19 -1.79
N PRO A 64 6.87 7.05 -1.87
CA PRO A 64 6.45 5.91 -2.68
C PRO A 64 5.08 5.39 -2.24
N LEU A 65 4.30 4.85 -3.19
CA LEU A 65 2.96 4.36 -2.92
C LEU A 65 3.00 3.07 -2.09
N LEU A 66 2.76 3.18 -0.78
CA LEU A 66 2.84 2.04 0.15
C LEU A 66 1.96 0.85 -0.27
N SER A 67 0.80 1.11 -0.89
CA SER A 67 -0.11 0.08 -1.40
C SER A 67 0.48 -0.81 -2.51
N THR A 68 1.64 -0.45 -3.09
CA THR A 68 2.34 -1.24 -4.10
C THR A 68 2.59 -2.68 -3.63
N ILE A 69 2.78 -2.90 -2.33
CA ILE A 69 3.03 -4.23 -1.77
C ILE A 69 1.76 -5.08 -1.60
N VAL A 70 0.58 -4.51 -1.88
CA VAL A 70 -0.70 -5.22 -1.84
C VAL A 70 -1.02 -5.78 -3.22
N VAL A 71 -1.05 -7.10 -3.32
CA VAL A 71 -1.09 -7.81 -4.61
C VAL A 71 -2.27 -8.76 -4.75
N ASN A 72 -2.67 -9.02 -5.99
CA ASN A 72 -3.59 -10.08 -6.32
C ASN A 72 -2.92 -11.45 -6.15
N LYS A 73 -3.63 -12.41 -5.55
CA LYS A 73 -3.11 -13.77 -5.30
C LYS A 73 -2.72 -14.54 -6.58
N LYS A 74 -3.34 -14.22 -7.72
CA LYS A 74 -3.07 -14.91 -9.00
C LYS A 74 -1.90 -14.29 -9.75
N SER A 75 -1.87 -12.96 -9.88
CA SER A 75 -0.85 -12.27 -10.68
C SER A 75 0.39 -11.88 -9.89
N TYR A 76 0.31 -11.84 -8.56
CA TYR A 76 1.35 -11.27 -7.69
C TYR A 76 1.71 -9.82 -8.04
N MET A 77 0.76 -9.08 -8.60
CA MET A 77 0.85 -7.64 -8.89
C MET A 77 -0.32 -6.90 -8.24
N PRO A 78 -0.23 -5.57 -8.06
CA PRO A 78 -1.36 -4.74 -7.68
C PRO A 78 -2.59 -4.97 -8.56
N GLY A 79 -3.78 -4.71 -8.03
CA GLY A 79 -5.02 -4.75 -8.80
C GLY A 79 -5.03 -3.71 -9.92
N GLU A 80 -5.84 -3.94 -10.96
CA GLU A 80 -5.93 -3.04 -12.12
C GLU A 80 -6.24 -1.58 -11.72
N GLY A 81 -7.09 -1.39 -10.70
CA GLY A 81 -7.43 -0.06 -10.15
C GLY A 81 -6.22 0.76 -9.68
N TYR A 82 -5.16 0.10 -9.20
CA TYR A 82 -3.90 0.78 -8.84
C TYR A 82 -3.27 1.44 -10.07
N PHE A 83 -3.18 0.70 -11.18
CA PHE A 83 -2.54 1.20 -12.39
C PHE A 83 -3.40 2.25 -13.08
N THR A 84 -4.70 2.02 -13.21
CA THR A 84 -5.59 2.97 -13.91
C THR A 84 -5.73 4.29 -13.16
N TYR A 85 -5.62 4.30 -11.83
CA TYR A 85 -5.69 5.52 -11.03
C TYR A 85 -4.37 6.31 -11.01
N TYR A 86 -3.24 5.64 -10.76
CA TYR A 86 -1.94 6.33 -10.62
C TYR A 86 -1.16 6.47 -11.94
N TYR A 87 -1.48 5.68 -12.95
CA TYR A 87 -0.81 5.62 -14.25
C TYR A 87 -1.83 5.53 -15.41
N PRO A 88 -2.80 6.47 -15.52
CA PRO A 88 -3.95 6.35 -16.42
C PRO A 88 -3.59 6.25 -17.90
N ASP A 89 -2.44 6.81 -18.31
CA ASP A 89 -1.99 6.84 -19.71
C ASP A 89 -1.11 5.64 -20.10
N VAL A 90 -0.92 4.68 -19.18
CA VAL A 90 -0.01 3.56 -19.39
C VAL A 90 -0.76 2.31 -19.83
N LYS A 91 -0.18 1.57 -20.78
CA LYS A 91 -0.74 0.31 -21.28
C LYS A 91 -0.46 -0.83 -20.31
N GLU A 92 -1.35 -1.82 -20.26
CA GLU A 92 -1.19 -3.03 -19.44
C GLU A 92 0.16 -3.74 -19.66
N THR A 93 0.70 -3.70 -20.88
CA THR A 93 2.01 -4.27 -21.22
C THR A 93 3.17 -3.67 -20.43
N GLU A 94 2.98 -2.52 -19.80
CA GLU A 94 3.99 -1.81 -19.01
C GLU A 94 3.78 -1.96 -17.50
N TYR A 95 2.68 -2.58 -17.04
CA TYR A 95 2.34 -2.71 -15.62
C TYR A 95 3.42 -3.43 -14.82
N ASP A 96 4.03 -4.49 -15.37
CA ASP A 96 5.12 -5.22 -14.71
C ASP A 96 6.35 -4.33 -14.46
N ASN A 97 6.72 -3.49 -15.43
CA ASN A 97 7.85 -2.57 -15.28
C ASN A 97 7.56 -1.49 -14.24
N ILE A 98 6.34 -0.94 -14.25
CA ILE A 98 5.89 0.02 -13.24
C ILE A 98 5.92 -0.62 -11.85
N PHE A 99 5.36 -1.80 -11.72
CA PHE A 99 5.31 -2.51 -10.44
C PHE A 99 6.71 -2.76 -9.89
N LYS A 100 7.64 -3.27 -10.71
CA LYS A 100 9.03 -3.51 -10.29
C LYS A 100 9.72 -2.23 -9.81
N ARG A 101 9.54 -1.12 -10.53
CA ARG A 101 10.10 0.18 -10.15
C ARG A 101 9.53 0.65 -8.81
N ASN A 102 8.20 0.69 -8.69
CA ASN A 102 7.55 1.19 -7.49
C ASN A 102 7.84 0.30 -6.27
N LEU A 103 7.91 -1.02 -6.46
CA LEU A 103 8.23 -1.96 -5.40
C LEU A 103 9.65 -1.71 -4.88
N LYS A 104 10.60 -1.47 -5.78
CA LYS A 104 11.96 -1.07 -5.42
C LYS A 104 11.95 0.23 -4.62
N GLU A 105 11.23 1.26 -5.09
CA GLU A 105 11.11 2.54 -4.39
C GLU A 105 10.54 2.38 -2.97
N VAL A 106 9.49 1.57 -2.80
CA VAL A 106 8.90 1.30 -1.49
C VAL A 106 9.89 0.60 -0.55
N ARG A 107 10.65 -0.38 -1.05
CA ARG A 107 11.64 -1.13 -0.24
C ARG A 107 12.85 -0.30 0.16
N GLU A 108 13.31 0.57 -0.73
CA GLU A 108 14.50 1.39 -0.53
C GLU A 108 14.19 2.69 0.25
N TYR A 109 12.92 3.03 0.45
CA TYR A 109 12.53 4.23 1.18
C TYR A 109 12.88 4.14 2.67
N GLN A 110 13.71 5.07 3.15
CA GLN A 110 14.29 5.00 4.50
C GLN A 110 13.43 5.66 5.58
N HIS A 111 12.41 6.44 5.22
CA HIS A 111 11.67 7.29 6.17
C HIS A 111 10.29 6.71 6.53
N TRP A 112 10.15 5.38 6.52
CA TRP A 112 8.90 4.72 6.94
C TRP A 112 8.62 4.89 8.44
N ASP A 113 9.65 4.96 9.29
CA ASP A 113 9.49 5.20 10.72
C ASP A 113 8.95 6.61 11.01
N GLU A 114 9.42 7.63 10.28
CA GLU A 114 8.91 9.01 10.39
C GLU A 114 7.44 9.10 9.96
N PHE A 115 7.06 8.34 8.93
CA PHE A 115 5.67 8.23 8.50
C PHE A 115 4.79 7.55 9.56
N ALA A 116 5.28 6.48 10.18
CA ALA A 116 4.58 5.82 11.27
C ALA A 116 4.37 6.77 12.46
N GLU A 117 5.40 7.50 12.87
CA GLU A 117 5.33 8.49 13.95
C GLU A 117 4.32 9.59 13.63
N ALA A 118 4.33 10.14 12.42
CA ALA A 118 3.38 11.15 11.97
C ALA A 118 1.92 10.65 11.98
N MET A 119 1.71 9.35 11.80
CA MET A 119 0.40 8.70 11.86
C MET A 119 0.04 8.19 13.27
N GLY A 120 0.92 8.36 14.27
CA GLY A 120 0.71 7.87 15.63
C GLY A 120 0.80 6.34 15.77
N ILE A 121 1.44 5.66 14.82
CA ILE A 121 1.58 4.21 14.75
C ILE A 121 2.90 3.79 15.40
N LYS A 122 2.90 2.68 16.16
CA LYS A 122 4.10 2.10 16.76
C LYS A 122 4.48 0.82 16.03
N ILE A 123 5.55 0.87 15.24
CA ILE A 123 6.10 -0.25 14.48
C ILE A 123 7.52 -0.60 14.92
#